data_AF-A0A4R1AMV8-F1
#
_entry.id   AF-A0A4R1AMV8-F1
#
_cell.length_a   1.000
_cell.length_b   1.000
_cell.length_c   1.000
_cell.angle_alpha   90.00
_cell.angle_beta   90.00
_cell.angle_gamma   90.00
#
_symmetry.space_group_name_H-M   'P 1'
#
loop_
_entity.id
_entity.type
_entity.pdbx_description
1 polymer ?
#
loop_
_entity_poly.entity_id
_entity_poly.type
_entity_poly.pdbx_seq_one_letter_code
_entity_poly.pdbx_strand_id
1 'polypeptide(L)' 'INIYLEMLKEDNEVIRYISKNKDLPLSELIKRLFALFPTVGYGDSQYMNLINKTK' A
#
# COMPACT_ATOMS: atom_id res chain seq x y z
N ILE A 1 -3.17 -4.33 -18.23
CA ILE A 1 -2.67 -3.65 -17.01
C ILE A 1 -2.24 -4.74 -16.03
N ASN A 2 -0.96 -4.78 -15.62
CA ASN A 2 -0.44 -5.84 -14.75
C ASN A 2 -0.15 -5.29 -13.34
N ILE A 3 -1.21 -4.81 -12.68
CA ILE A 3 -1.22 -4.22 -11.32
C ILE A 3 -0.49 -5.11 -10.30
N TYR A 4 -0.55 -6.43 -10.49
CA TYR A 4 0.16 -7.39 -9.66
C TYR A 4 1.69 -7.27 -9.77
N LEU A 5 2.24 -7.08 -10.97
CA LEU A 5 3.69 -6.88 -11.14
C LEU A 5 4.15 -5.54 -10.56
N GLU A 6 3.33 -4.49 -10.65
CA GLU A 6 3.65 -3.20 -10.02
C GLU A 6 3.63 -3.28 -8.50
N MET A 7 2.74 -4.10 -7.93
CA MET A 7 2.71 -4.39 -6.49
C MET A 7 3.96 -5.16 -6.00
N LEU A 8 4.60 -5.93 -6.89
CA LEU A 8 5.80 -6.71 -6.58
C LEU A 8 7.11 -5.93 -6.73
N LYS A 9 7.08 -4.73 -7.31
CA LYS A 9 8.26 -3.87 -7.38
C LYS A 9 8.56 -3.33 -5.98
N GLU A 10 9.75 -3.60 -5.46
CA GLU A 10 10.22 -3.07 -4.16
C GLU A 10 10.14 -1.53 -4.09
N ASP A 11 10.30 -0.85 -5.22
CA ASP A 11 10.27 0.61 -5.33
C ASP A 11 8.88 1.15 -5.76
N ASN A 12 7.82 0.59 -5.17
CA ASN A 12 6.46 1.11 -5.36
C ASN A 12 6.21 2.26 -4.38
N GLU A 13 5.65 3.37 -4.87
CA GLU A 13 5.32 4.54 -4.05
C GLU A 13 4.42 4.20 -2.85
N VAL A 14 3.56 3.19 -3.00
CA VAL A 14 2.73 2.62 -1.94
C VAL A 14 3.58 1.98 -0.84
N ILE A 15 4.55 1.13 -1.20
CA ILE A 15 5.46 0.47 -0.24
C ILE A 15 6.31 1.51 0.51
N ARG A 16 6.80 2.51 -0.22
CA ARG A 16 7.56 3.63 0.36
C ARG A 16 6.71 4.44 1.34
N TYR A 17 5.45 4.69 1.01
CA TYR A 17 4.52 5.40 1.89
C TYR A 17 4.22 4.59 3.16
N ILE A 18 3.89 3.31 3.02
CA ILE A 18 3.64 2.41 4.14
C ILE A 18 4.85 2.39 5.08
N SER A 19 6.06 2.22 4.53
CA SER A 19 7.29 2.13 5.33
C SER A 19 7.61 3.39 6.12
N LYS A 20 7.20 4.57 5.64
CA LYS A 20 7.37 5.86 6.33
C LYS A 20 6.30 6.13 7.39
N ASN A 21 5.20 5.39 7.39
CA ASN A 21 4.03 5.64 8.23
C ASN A 21 3.66 4.42 9.09
N LYS A 22 4.65 3.58 9.45
CA LYS A 22 4.44 2.35 10.26
C LYS A 22 3.85 2.62 11.65
N ASP A 23 4.00 3.83 12.16
CA ASP A 23 3.47 4.25 13.46
C ASP A 23 1.97 4.57 13.44
N LEU A 24 1.37 4.68 12.25
CA LEU A 24 -0.07 4.93 12.13
C LEU A 24 -0.88 3.67 12.48
N PRO A 25 -2.06 3.84 13.10
CA PRO A 25 -3.02 2.75 13.22
C PRO A 25 -3.34 2.17 11.84
N LEU A 26 -3.44 0.84 11.74
CA LEU A 26 -3.69 0.12 10.49
C LEU A 26 -4.92 0.65 9.73
N SER A 27 -5.99 0.95 10.46
CA SER A 27 -7.24 1.50 9.90
C SER A 27 -7.07 2.89 9.29
N GLU A 28 -6.23 3.73 9.89
CA GLU A 28 -5.91 5.06 9.38
C GLU A 28 -4.97 4.98 8.18
N LEU A 29 -3.98 4.09 8.23
CA LEU A 29 -3.06 3.85 7.12
C LEU A 29 -3.81 3.41 5.86
N ILE A 30 -4.76 2.47 5.98
CA ILE A 30 -5.57 2.00 4.84
C ILE A 30 -6.44 3.12 4.25
N LYS A 31 -7.08 3.93 5.08
CA LYS A 31 -7.88 5.07 4.58
C LYS A 31 -7.03 6.06 3.78
N ARG A 32 -5.82 6.36 4.26
CA ARG A 32 -4.88 7.24 3.55
C ARG A 32 -4.39 6.62 2.26
N LEU A 33 -4.15 5.32 2.23
CA LEU A 33 -3.76 4.61 1.02
C LEU A 33 -4.81 4.72 -0.08
N PHE A 34 -6.09 4.54 0.23
CA PHE A 34 -7.17 4.76 -0.74
C PHE A 34 -7.25 6.21 -1.23
N ALA A 35 -7.02 7.19 -0.35
CA ALA A 35 -7.08 8.61 -0.71
C ALA A 35 -5.89 9.06 -1.57
N LEU A 36 -4.68 8.56 -1.28
CA LEU A 36 -3.44 8.98 -1.93
C LEU A 36 -3.12 8.18 -3.20
N PHE A 37 -3.58 6.94 -3.28
CA PHE A 37 -3.28 6.03 -4.38
C PHE A 37 -4.55 5.49 -5.09
N PRO A 38 -5.50 6.36 -5.49
CA PRO A 38 -6.76 5.90 -6.08
C PRO A 38 -6.59 5.25 -7.46
N THR A 39 -5.54 5.60 -8.20
CA THR A 39 -5.29 5.13 -9.57
C THR A 39 -4.59 3.76 -9.63
N VAL A 40 -4.05 3.29 -8.50
CA VAL A 40 -3.30 2.03 -8.42
C VAL A 40 -4.25 0.83 -8.46
N GLY A 41 -5.54 1.04 -8.15
CA GLY A 41 -6.58 0.02 -8.27
C GLY A 41 -6.46 -1.10 -7.25
N TYR A 42 -5.74 -0.87 -6.14
CA TYR A 42 -5.63 -1.84 -5.06
C TYR A 42 -6.90 -1.88 -4.22
N GLY A 43 -7.35 -3.10 -3.91
CA GLY A 43 -8.32 -3.38 -2.86
C GLY A 43 -7.68 -3.43 -1.47
N ASP A 44 -8.53 -3.53 -0.47
CA ASP A 44 -8.17 -3.70 0.95
C ASP A 44 -7.19 -4.86 1.19
N SER A 45 -7.44 -6.02 0.60
CA SER A 45 -6.60 -7.22 0.72
C SER A 45 -5.20 -7.01 0.13
N GLN A 46 -5.09 -6.20 -0.93
CA GLN A 46 -3.79 -5.88 -1.55
C GLN A 46 -3.00 -4.90 -0.67
N TYR A 47 -3.64 -3.88 -0.13
CA TYR A 47 -2.98 -2.99 0.84
C TYR A 47 -2.54 -3.73 2.10
N MET A 48 -3.38 -4.62 2.64
CA MET A 48 -3.03 -5.45 3.79
C MET A 48 -1.80 -6.32 3.52
N ASN A 49 -1.72 -6.93 2.34
CA ASN A 49 -0.55 -7.72 1.94
C ASN A 49 0.72 -6.88 1.85
N LEU A 50 0.65 -5.65 1.32
CA LEU A 50 1.80 -4.75 1.28
C LEU A 50 2.24 -4.34 2.69
N ILE A 51 1.29 -4.00 3.56
CA ILE A 51 1.57 -3.59 4.95
C ILE A 51 2.24 -4.73 5.71
N ASN A 52 1.74 -5.95 5.57
CA ASN A 52 2.33 -7.13 6.22
C ASN A 52 3.74 -7.46 5.69
N LYS A 53 4.03 -7.20 4.41
CA LYS A 53 5.37 -7.38 3.84
C LYS A 53 6.38 -6.36 4.35
N THR A 54 5.92 -5.18 4.75
CA THR A 54 6.78 -4.10 5.28
C THR A 54 6.92 -4.10 6.79
N LYS A 55 6.24 -5.01 7.50
CA LYS A 55 6.45 -5.21 8.94
C LYS A 55 7.83 -5.83 9.19
#